data_AF-A0A2E0H092-F1
#
_entry.id   AF-A0A2E0H092-F1
#
_cell.length_a   1.000
_cell.length_b   1.000
_cell.length_c   1.000
_cell.angle_alpha   90.00
_cell.angle_beta   90.00
_cell.angle_gamma   90.00
#
_symmetry.space_group_name_H-M   'P 1'
#
loop_
_entity.id
_entity.type
_entity.pdbx_description
1 polymer ?
#
loop_
_entity_poly.entity_id
_entity_poly.type
_entity_poly.pdbx_seq_one_letter_code
_entity_poly.pdbx_strand_id
1 'polypeptide(L)'
;MLLADRGTTGGYTKIATVITADRSQLAQLIPGSIVKFEMVGQEKAVDLLREQERSLTELSNKQGLQLKFKVNGVLVDVVDDSEGPFTIQDLENTSYTALVSDGSSDHQVKVDISE
;
A
#
# COMPACT_ATOMS: atom_id res chain seq x y z
N MET A 1 -7.63 -24.81 12.06
CA MET A 1 -7.35 -23.66 11.17
C MET A 1 -5.89 -23.74 10.75
N LEU A 2 -5.55 -23.43 9.50
CA LEU A 2 -4.17 -23.54 9.03
C LEU A 2 -3.77 -22.25 8.31
N LEU A 3 -2.74 -21.57 8.85
CA LEU A 3 -2.24 -20.27 8.38
C LEU A 3 -1.17 -20.46 7.28
N ALA A 4 -0.43 -19.38 6.96
CA ALA A 4 0.50 -19.35 5.82
C ALA A 4 1.57 -20.45 5.90
N ASP A 5 2.14 -20.68 7.08
CA ASP A 5 3.28 -21.60 7.29
C ASP A 5 2.86 -23.04 7.59
N ARG A 6 1.64 -23.42 7.19
CA ARG A 6 1.15 -24.79 7.39
C ARG A 6 1.90 -25.77 6.49
N GLY A 7 2.09 -27.00 7.00
CA GLY A 7 2.53 -28.12 6.16
C GLY A 7 1.58 -28.38 4.98
N THR A 8 2.14 -28.86 3.87
CA THR A 8 1.38 -29.15 2.63
C THR A 8 0.67 -30.51 2.66
N THR A 9 1.14 -31.43 3.51
CA THR A 9 0.53 -32.75 3.73
C THR A 9 -0.55 -32.68 4.81
N GLY A 10 -1.66 -33.39 4.60
CA GLY A 10 -2.73 -33.54 5.60
C GLY A 10 -3.26 -34.97 5.66
N GLY A 11 -3.63 -35.41 6.87
CA GLY A 11 -4.30 -36.69 7.14
C GLY A 11 -5.57 -36.57 7.98
N TYR A 12 -6.04 -35.34 8.22
CA TYR A 12 -7.19 -35.03 9.06
C TYR A 12 -8.31 -34.38 8.26
N THR A 13 -9.54 -34.75 8.58
CA THR A 13 -10.75 -34.15 7.98
C THR A 13 -10.85 -32.67 8.35
N LYS A 14 -11.06 -31.83 7.33
CA LYS A 14 -11.24 -30.38 7.49
C LYS A 14 -12.73 -30.04 7.50
N ILE A 15 -13.25 -29.60 8.64
CA ILE A 15 -14.67 -29.27 8.82
C ILE A 15 -15.08 -27.92 8.22
N ALA A 16 -14.15 -26.96 8.13
CA ALA A 16 -14.39 -25.61 7.60
C ALA A 16 -13.07 -24.89 7.24
N THR A 17 -13.21 -23.79 6.48
CA THR A 17 -12.12 -22.87 6.12
C THR A 17 -12.58 -21.45 6.40
N VAL A 18 -11.71 -20.62 6.99
CA VAL A 18 -11.96 -19.18 7.05
C VAL A 18 -11.58 -18.53 5.73
N ILE A 19 -12.42 -17.60 5.29
CA ILE A 19 -12.27 -16.84 4.05
C ILE A 19 -10.97 -16.02 4.06
N THR A 20 -10.45 -15.70 2.87
CA THR A 20 -9.20 -14.95 2.76
C THR A 20 -9.28 -13.57 3.42
N ALA A 21 -10.42 -12.90 3.29
CA ALA A 21 -10.63 -11.55 3.82
C ALA A 21 -10.42 -11.45 5.34
N ASP A 22 -10.74 -12.50 6.09
CA ASP A 22 -10.67 -12.52 7.56
C ASP A 22 -9.34 -13.10 8.10
N ARG A 23 -8.42 -13.52 7.23
CA ARG A 23 -7.14 -14.11 7.66
C ARG A 23 -6.28 -13.14 8.46
N SER A 24 -6.30 -11.86 8.13
CA SER A 24 -5.56 -10.81 8.86
C SER A 24 -6.06 -10.67 10.29
N GLN A 25 -7.38 -10.71 10.50
CA GLN A 25 -7.99 -10.65 11.83
C GLN A 25 -7.49 -11.79 12.73
N LEU A 26 -7.42 -13.00 12.16
CA LEU A 26 -6.92 -14.18 12.86
C LEU A 26 -5.43 -14.11 13.18
N ALA A 27 -4.64 -13.54 12.26
CA ALA A 27 -3.20 -13.39 12.46
C ALA A 27 -2.85 -12.41 13.59
N GLN A 28 -3.77 -11.50 13.94
CA GLN A 28 -3.58 -10.50 15.00
C GLN A 28 -4.10 -10.96 16.38
N LEU A 29 -4.67 -12.16 16.50
CA LEU A 29 -5.19 -12.66 17.77
C LEU A 29 -4.06 -13.04 18.73
N ILE A 30 -4.29 -12.82 20.02
CA ILE A 30 -3.37 -13.20 21.09
C ILE A 30 -3.81 -14.52 21.74
N PRO A 31 -2.90 -15.24 22.43
CA PRO A 31 -3.29 -16.39 23.24
C PRO A 31 -4.39 -16.03 24.23
N GLY A 32 -5.44 -16.86 24.30
CA GLY A 32 -6.61 -16.63 25.14
C GLY A 32 -7.74 -15.82 24.48
N SER A 33 -7.55 -15.33 23.25
CA SER A 33 -8.65 -14.74 22.48
C SER A 33 -9.76 -15.75 22.17
N ILE A 34 -11.01 -15.30 22.25
CA ILE A 34 -12.19 -16.11 21.92
C ILE A 34 -12.60 -15.83 20.47
N VAL A 35 -12.76 -16.88 19.67
CA VAL A 35 -13.18 -16.80 18.27
C VAL A 35 -14.54 -17.46 18.10
N LYS A 36 -15.43 -16.82 17.33
CA LYS A 36 -16.70 -17.39 16.88
C LYS A 36 -16.69 -17.48 15.37
N PHE A 37 -17.22 -18.57 14.83
CA PHE A 37 -17.32 -18.79 13.39
C PHE A 37 -18.75 -18.57 12.91
N GLU A 38 -18.86 -17.94 11.75
CA GLU A 38 -20.10 -17.76 11.01
C GLU A 38 -19.99 -18.46 9.65
N MET A 39 -21.08 -19.06 9.20
CA MET A 39 -21.17 -19.64 7.87
C MET A 39 -21.33 -18.53 6.83
N VAL A 40 -20.38 -18.45 5.90
CA VAL A 40 -20.40 -17.46 4.82
C VAL A 40 -20.52 -18.19 3.48
N GLY A 41 -21.41 -17.70 2.61
CA GLY A 41 -21.55 -18.18 1.25
C GLY A 41 -20.37 -17.76 0.36
N GLN A 42 -20.11 -18.51 -0.71
CA GLN A 42 -18.98 -18.25 -1.60
C GLN A 42 -19.02 -16.84 -2.21
N GLU A 43 -20.17 -16.40 -2.70
CA GLU A 43 -20.34 -15.08 -3.31
C GLU A 43 -19.98 -13.96 -2.33
N LYS A 44 -20.54 -14.02 -1.12
CA LYS A 44 -20.23 -13.06 -0.06
C LYS A 44 -18.75 -13.06 0.32
N ALA A 45 -18.10 -14.22 0.35
CA ALA A 45 -16.67 -14.33 0.62
C ALA A 45 -15.80 -13.65 -0.45
N VAL A 46 -16.20 -13.76 -1.73
CA VAL A 46 -15.52 -13.09 -2.85
C VAL A 46 -15.74 -11.59 -2.80
N ASP A 47 -16.95 -11.14 -2.50
CA ASP A 47 -17.27 -9.71 -2.40
C ASP A 47 -16.48 -9.04 -1.28
N LEU A 48 -16.39 -9.68 -0.11
CA LEU A 48 -15.57 -9.19 1.02
C LEU A 48 -14.08 -9.11 0.65
N LEU A 49 -13.56 -10.07 -0.11
CA LEU A 49 -12.17 -10.04 -0.58
C LEU A 49 -11.93 -8.87 -1.55
N ARG A 50 -12.84 -8.65 -2.51
CA ARG A 50 -12.74 -7.53 -3.46
C ARG A 50 -12.84 -6.18 -2.76
N GLU A 51 -13.71 -6.06 -1.76
CA GLU A 51 -13.82 -4.85 -0.95
C GLU A 51 -12.50 -4.55 -0.24
N GLN A 52 -11.89 -5.56 0.39
CA GLN A 52 -10.57 -5.43 1.01
C GLN A 52 -9.49 -4.99 0.01
N GLU A 53 -9.43 -5.62 -1.17
CA GLU A 53 -8.45 -5.27 -2.22
C GLU A 53 -8.61 -3.83 -2.70
N ARG A 54 -9.86 -3.36 -2.87
CA ARG A 54 -10.14 -1.95 -3.22
C ARG A 54 -9.63 -1.00 -2.15
N SER A 55 -9.95 -1.25 -0.88
CA SER A 55 -9.49 -0.41 0.23
C SER A 55 -7.96 -0.37 0.31
N LEU A 56 -7.27 -1.50 0.10
CA LEU A 56 -5.81 -1.54 0.08
C LEU A 56 -5.24 -0.73 -1.09
N THR A 57 -5.84 -0.82 -2.27
CA THR A 57 -5.44 -0.05 -3.46
C THR A 57 -5.62 1.45 -3.24
N GLU A 58 -6.74 1.86 -2.66
CA GLU A 58 -7.01 3.26 -2.31
C GLU A 58 -6.00 3.84 -1.30
N LEU A 59 -5.58 3.04 -0.33
CA LEU A 59 -4.56 3.45 0.64
C LEU A 59 -3.17 3.54 0.00
N SER A 60 -2.83 2.61 -0.89
CA SER A 60 -1.56 2.62 -1.62
C SER A 60 -1.42 3.86 -2.50
N ASN A 61 -2.49 4.26 -3.21
CA ASN A 61 -2.46 5.42 -4.09
C ASN A 61 -2.31 6.76 -3.35
N LYS A 62 -2.58 6.80 -2.04
CA LYS A 62 -2.43 8.00 -1.20
C LYS A 62 -1.05 8.17 -0.60
N GLN A 63 -0.17 7.18 -0.76
CA GLN A 63 1.20 7.20 -0.26
C GLN A 63 2.19 7.09 -1.42
N GLY A 64 2.28 8.09 -2.29
CA GLY A 64 3.56 8.24 -2.97
C GLY A 64 4.54 8.94 -2.03
N LEU A 65 5.82 8.72 -2.29
CA LEU A 65 6.89 9.19 -1.44
C LEU A 65 6.95 10.72 -1.52
N GLN A 66 6.81 11.41 -0.39
CA GLN A 66 7.14 12.85 -0.33
C GLN A 66 8.65 12.99 -0.48
N LEU A 67 9.09 13.30 -1.70
CA LEU A 67 10.49 13.56 -1.98
C LEU A 67 10.84 14.98 -1.54
N LYS A 68 11.89 15.10 -0.70
CA LYS A 68 12.47 16.39 -0.35
C LYS A 68 13.61 16.68 -1.30
N PHE A 69 13.53 17.79 -2.02
CA PHE A 69 14.54 18.17 -2.99
C PHE A 69 15.50 19.18 -2.37
N LYS A 70 16.79 19.06 -2.70
CA LYS A 70 17.83 19.98 -2.23
C LYS A 70 18.28 20.88 -3.37
N VAL A 71 18.00 22.18 -3.26
CA VAL A 71 18.44 23.20 -4.23
C VAL A 71 19.46 24.12 -3.56
N ASN A 72 20.68 24.21 -4.10
CA ASN A 72 21.77 25.06 -3.56
C ASN A 72 22.06 24.87 -2.06
N GLY A 73 21.84 23.67 -1.51
CA GLY A 73 22.05 23.40 -0.09
C GLY A 73 20.79 23.44 0.78
N VAL A 74 19.70 24.00 0.27
CA VAL A 74 18.44 24.22 1.00
C VAL A 74 17.43 23.13 0.63
N LEU A 75 16.75 22.57 1.64
CA LEU A 75 15.64 21.64 1.42
C LEU A 75 14.39 22.42 1.05
N VAL A 76 13.76 22.05 -0.06
CA VAL A 76 12.55 22.68 -0.57
C VAL A 76 11.46 21.62 -0.69
N ASP A 77 10.26 21.96 -0.21
CA ASP A 77 9.07 21.14 -0.42
C ASP A 77 8.58 21.37 -1.85
N VAL A 78 8.50 20.30 -2.64
CA VAL A 78 7.99 20.37 -4.02
C VAL A 78 6.52 20.05 -4.01
N VAL A 79 5.78 20.89 -4.71
CA VAL A 79 4.33 20.92 -4.74
C VAL A 79 3.92 20.84 -6.20
N ASP A 80 2.92 20.02 -6.51
CA ASP A 80 2.35 19.89 -7.85
C ASP A 80 1.48 21.12 -8.19
N ASP A 81 1.05 21.27 -9.45
CA ASP A 81 0.23 22.39 -9.97
C ASP A 81 -1.09 22.61 -9.19
N SER A 82 -1.48 21.64 -8.36
CA SER A 82 -2.67 21.70 -7.50
C SER A 82 -2.37 22.12 -6.04
N GLU A 83 -1.19 22.66 -5.75
CA GLU A 83 -0.71 22.98 -4.40
C GLU A 83 -0.60 21.77 -3.44
N GLY A 84 -0.66 20.55 -3.96
CA GLY A 84 -0.49 19.30 -3.19
C GLY A 84 0.96 18.80 -3.18
N PRO A 85 1.38 18.03 -2.15
CA PRO A 85 2.74 17.50 -2.08
C PRO A 85 3.07 16.67 -3.32
N PHE A 86 4.20 16.95 -3.95
CA PHE A 86 4.64 16.22 -5.14
C PHE A 86 4.92 14.76 -4.79
N THR A 87 4.21 13.89 -5.48
CA THR A 87 4.06 12.50 -5.10
C THR A 87 4.45 11.64 -6.31
N ILE A 88 5.62 11.02 -6.29
CA ILE A 88 6.02 10.08 -7.35
C ILE A 88 5.43 8.70 -7.04
N GLN A 89 4.69 8.14 -7.99
CA GLN A 89 4.04 6.83 -7.86
C GLN A 89 4.94 5.67 -8.28
N ASP A 90 6.05 5.95 -8.98
CA ASP A 90 6.95 4.94 -9.53
C ASP A 90 8.41 5.41 -9.50
N LEU A 91 9.27 4.66 -8.81
CA LEU A 91 10.71 4.92 -8.64
C LEU A 91 11.57 4.24 -9.73
N GLU A 92 10.96 3.65 -10.76
CA GLU A 92 11.69 2.94 -11.81
C GLU A 92 12.67 3.84 -12.60
N ASN A 93 12.48 5.16 -12.62
CA ASN A 93 13.39 6.09 -13.27
C ASN A 93 14.31 6.78 -12.26
N THR A 94 15.63 6.70 -12.46
CA THR A 94 16.63 7.34 -11.59
C THR A 94 16.78 8.86 -11.85
N SER A 95 16.16 9.39 -12.92
CA SER A 95 16.23 10.81 -13.27
C SER A 95 14.90 11.36 -13.77
N TYR A 96 14.45 12.48 -13.20
CA TYR A 96 13.23 13.21 -13.60
C TYR A 96 13.61 14.63 -14.03
N THR A 97 12.96 15.15 -15.07
CA THR A 97 13.06 16.57 -15.45
C THR A 97 11.92 17.32 -14.77
N ALA A 98 12.25 18.17 -13.80
CA ALA A 98 11.28 19.03 -13.13
C ALA A 98 11.36 20.45 -13.70
N LEU A 99 10.21 21.07 -13.95
CA LEU A 99 10.10 22.51 -14.19
C LEU A 99 9.91 23.19 -12.84
N VAL A 100 10.89 23.98 -12.43
CA VAL A 100 10.86 24.75 -11.18
C VAL A 100 10.62 26.20 -11.54
N SER A 101 9.50 26.76 -11.10
CA SER A 101 9.19 28.19 -11.27
C SER A 101 9.44 28.92 -9.94
N ASP A 102 10.23 29.99 -9.98
CA ASP A 102 10.50 30.84 -8.81
C ASP A 102 9.53 32.04 -8.70
N GLY A 103 8.46 32.03 -9.51
CA GLY A 103 7.50 33.14 -9.62
C GLY A 103 7.94 34.27 -10.55
N SER A 104 9.16 34.24 -11.08
CA SER A 104 9.65 35.20 -12.09
C SER A 104 10.21 34.54 -13.36
N SER A 105 10.64 33.28 -13.29
CA SER A 105 11.11 32.50 -14.44
C SER A 105 11.00 30.98 -14.22
N ASP A 106 10.71 30.27 -15.31
CA ASP A 106 10.68 28.80 -15.31
C ASP A 106 12.07 28.24 -15.65
N HIS A 107 12.55 27.32 -14.83
CA HIS A 107 13.83 26.64 -15.02
C HIS A 107 13.62 25.12 -15.13
N GLN A 108 14.11 24.52 -16.21
CA GLN A 108 14.21 23.05 -16.29
C GLN A 108 15.40 22.59 -15.47
N VAL A 109 15.13 21.80 -14.44
CA VAL A 109 16.16 21.18 -13.61
C VAL A 109 16.06 19.67 -13.81
N LYS A 110 17.19 19.06 -14.18
CA LYS A 110 17.33 17.61 -14.14
C LYS A 110 17.58 17.20 -12.70
N VAL A 111 16.70 16.37 -12.17
CA VAL A 111 16.76 15.87 -10.80
C VAL A 111 17.11 14.40 -10.83
N ASP A 112 18.30 14.07 -10.33
CA ASP A 112 18.74 12.69 -10.17
C ASP A 112 18.40 12.24 -8.74
N ILE A 113 17.65 11.15 -8.61
CA ILE A 113 17.32 10.54 -7.32
C ILE A 113 18.48 9.60 -6.96
N SER A 114 19.18 9.91 -5.87
CA SER A 114 20.24 9.06 -5.30
C SER A 114 19.67 8.28 -4.11
N GLU A 115 20.14 7.03 -3.91
CA GLU A 115 19.87 6.23 -2.69
C GLU A 115 20.30 6.95 -1.40
#